data_AF-A0A2U3A6H3-F1
#
_entry.id   AF-A0A2U3A6H3-F1
#
_cell.length_a   1.000
_cell.length_b   1.000
_cell.length_c   1.000
_cell.angle_alpha   90.00
_cell.angle_beta   90.00
_cell.angle_gamma   90.00
#
_symmetry.space_group_name_H-M   'P 1'
#
loop_
_entity.id
_entity.type
_entity.pdbx_description
1 polymer ?
#
loop_
_entity_poly.entity_id
_entity_poly.type
_entity_poly.pdbx_seq_one_letter_code
_entity_poly.pdbx_strand_id
1 'polypeptide(L)'
;MGAVRTLTLAERRPPWVVLARRDDPWVTAETVALRARGGQVFRLDGRQLPDPDAVFTSFARALSFPGHFGHNWDALVDCLHDRHGHGGSTQGVAVLVDHADALGHADFLGLFVSVLCQAAWQANLRLDADGLPQDLPAFALHFVLLLDDTAPAAFAVAVAGGMDVRVALDEGRLTATLTAEDWPAAAGPVAR
;
A
#
# COMPACT_ATOMS: atom_id res chain seq x y z
N MET A 1 -11.28 25.06 -9.69
CA MET A 1 -11.76 24.43 -8.44
C MET A 1 -11.48 22.95 -8.54
N GLY A 2 -10.31 22.49 -8.08
CA GLY A 2 -9.97 21.08 -8.09
C GLY A 2 -10.89 20.34 -7.11
N ALA A 3 -11.46 19.22 -7.53
CA ALA A 3 -12.22 18.36 -6.64
C ALA A 3 -11.33 18.01 -5.44
N VAL A 4 -11.82 18.28 -4.22
CA VAL A 4 -11.20 17.75 -3.00
C VAL A 4 -11.27 16.23 -3.14
N ARG A 5 -10.13 15.59 -3.41
CA ARG A 5 -10.05 14.16 -3.63
C ARG A 5 -10.12 13.48 -2.28
N THR A 6 -11.28 12.91 -1.95
CA THR A 6 -11.47 12.15 -0.71
C THR A 6 -10.59 10.88 -0.74
N LEU A 7 -9.77 10.72 0.29
CA LEU A 7 -8.96 9.52 0.55
C LEU A 7 -9.87 8.32 0.76
N THR A 8 -9.57 7.21 0.07
CA THR A 8 -10.38 5.99 0.18
C THR A 8 -9.53 4.73 0.04
N LEU A 9 -9.94 3.66 0.71
CA LEU A 9 -9.32 2.33 0.60
C LEU A 9 -10.02 1.42 -0.42
N ALA A 10 -11.09 1.89 -1.07
CA ALA A 10 -11.95 1.07 -1.92
C ALA A 10 -11.87 1.40 -3.42
N GLU A 11 -11.17 2.48 -3.78
CA GLU A 11 -10.99 2.89 -5.18
C GLU A 11 -9.56 2.67 -5.65
N ARG A 12 -9.38 2.36 -6.92
CA ARG A 12 -8.07 2.09 -7.51
C ARG A 12 -7.29 3.36 -7.89
N ARG A 13 -7.06 4.24 -6.91
CA ARG A 13 -6.42 5.55 -7.13
C ARG A 13 -5.52 5.95 -5.96
N PRO A 14 -4.47 6.76 -6.20
CA PRO A 14 -3.57 7.17 -5.14
C PRO A 14 -4.29 8.07 -4.12
N PRO A 15 -3.79 8.14 -2.88
CA PRO A 15 -2.52 7.59 -2.41
C PRO A 15 -2.57 6.10 -2.04
N TRP A 16 -1.40 5.47 -2.10
CA TRP A 16 -1.23 4.03 -1.91
C TRP A 16 -1.03 3.65 -0.44
N VAL A 17 -0.29 4.48 0.27
CA VAL A 17 0.04 4.29 1.68
C VAL A 17 -0.43 5.52 2.45
N VAL A 18 -1.08 5.30 3.59
CA VAL A 18 -1.51 6.36 4.51
C VAL A 18 -0.96 6.07 5.90
N LEU A 19 -0.26 7.02 6.50
CA LEU A 19 0.03 7.02 7.92
C LEU A 19 -1.01 7.89 8.61
N ALA A 20 -1.73 7.31 9.56
CA ALA A 20 -2.80 7.96 10.29
C ALA A 20 -2.69 7.62 11.78
N ARG A 21 -3.33 8.44 12.64
CA ARG A 21 -3.50 8.02 14.02
C ARG A 21 -4.43 6.82 14.09
N ARG A 22 -4.20 5.93 15.04
CA ARG A 22 -5.02 4.73 15.24
C ARG A 22 -6.48 5.03 15.60
N ASP A 23 -6.71 6.16 16.26
CA ASP A 23 -8.02 6.66 16.63
C ASP A 23 -8.69 7.52 15.53
N ASP A 24 -8.07 7.67 14.36
CA ASP A 24 -8.65 8.43 13.25
C ASP A 24 -9.94 7.73 12.75
N PRO A 25 -11.12 8.39 12.83
CA PRO A 25 -12.39 7.80 12.41
C PRO A 25 -12.42 7.41 10.93
N TRP A 26 -11.60 8.04 10.09
CA TRP A 26 -11.45 7.70 8.67
C TRP A 26 -11.06 6.23 8.48
N VAL A 27 -10.19 5.68 9.33
CA VAL A 27 -9.73 4.28 9.23
C VAL A 27 -10.89 3.31 9.42
N THR A 28 -11.76 3.58 10.40
CA THR A 28 -12.93 2.73 10.66
C THR A 28 -13.94 2.86 9.51
N ALA A 29 -14.22 4.07 9.05
CA ALA A 29 -15.15 4.32 7.95
C ALA A 29 -14.71 3.60 6.66
N GLU A 30 -13.44 3.74 6.27
CA GLU A 30 -12.93 3.15 5.02
C GLU A 30 -12.79 1.64 5.08
N THR A 31 -12.42 1.06 6.23
CA THR A 31 -12.39 -0.41 6.37
C THR A 31 -13.79 -1.02 6.35
N VAL A 32 -14.81 -0.32 6.86
CA VAL A 32 -16.22 -0.72 6.72
C VAL A 32 -16.65 -0.63 5.25
N ALA A 33 -16.36 0.48 4.58
CA ALA A 33 -16.72 0.71 3.18
C ALA A 33 -16.07 -0.33 2.24
N LEU A 34 -14.79 -0.65 2.45
CA LEU A 34 -14.07 -1.67 1.69
C LEU A 34 -14.71 -3.05 1.88
N ARG A 35 -15.01 -3.45 3.12
CA ARG A 35 -15.67 -4.75 3.40
C ARG A 35 -17.07 -4.83 2.81
N ALA A 36 -17.84 -3.74 2.85
CA ALA A 36 -19.18 -3.69 2.25
C ALA A 36 -19.15 -3.94 0.73
N ARG A 37 -18.01 -3.68 0.07
CA ARG A 37 -17.77 -3.94 -1.35
C ARG A 37 -17.16 -5.31 -1.63
N GLY A 38 -17.08 -6.19 -0.63
CA GLY A 38 -16.45 -7.51 -0.75
C GLY A 38 -14.92 -7.48 -0.70
N GLY A 39 -14.33 -6.40 -0.20
CA GLY A 39 -12.89 -6.31 0.05
C GLY A 39 -12.48 -6.95 1.37
N GLN A 40 -11.18 -7.22 1.51
CA GLN A 40 -10.57 -7.81 2.70
C GLN A 40 -9.69 -6.80 3.44
N VAL A 41 -9.62 -6.95 4.76
CA VAL A 41 -8.77 -6.12 5.62
C VAL A 41 -7.90 -7.05 6.45
N PHE A 42 -6.59 -6.93 6.29
CA PHE A 42 -5.59 -7.66 7.07
C PHE A 42 -4.96 -6.71 8.09
N ARG A 43 -4.56 -7.26 9.24
CA ARG A 43 -3.88 -6.49 10.29
C ARG A 43 -2.55 -7.15 10.64
N LEU A 44 -1.53 -6.31 10.77
CA LEU A 44 -0.18 -6.64 11.20
C LEU A 44 0.15 -5.82 12.45
N ASP A 45 1.08 -6.29 13.27
CA ASP A 45 1.58 -5.55 14.43
C ASP A 45 2.99 -5.03 14.12
N GLY A 46 3.16 -3.71 14.06
CA GLY A 46 4.41 -3.03 13.75
C GLY A 46 5.53 -3.37 14.73
N ARG A 47 5.20 -3.77 15.96
CA ARG A 47 6.19 -4.24 16.96
C ARG A 47 6.78 -5.61 16.60
N GLN A 48 6.12 -6.35 15.71
CA GLN A 48 6.61 -7.62 15.15
C GLN A 48 7.34 -7.43 13.83
N LEU A 49 7.64 -6.18 13.44
CA LEU A 49 8.39 -5.84 12.22
C LEU A 49 9.73 -5.14 12.53
N PRO A 50 10.57 -5.67 13.45
CA PRO A 50 11.83 -5.00 13.82
C PRO A 50 12.88 -4.97 12.72
N ASP A 51 12.78 -5.87 11.73
CA ASP A 51 13.73 -6.06 10.65
C ASP A 51 13.03 -6.60 9.38
N PRO A 52 13.71 -6.59 8.22
CA PRO A 52 13.12 -7.07 6.95
C PRO A 52 12.64 -8.53 7.00
N ASP A 53 13.36 -9.44 7.65
CA ASP A 53 12.98 -10.86 7.72
C ASP A 53 11.66 -11.04 8.49
N ALA A 54 11.49 -10.26 9.56
CA ALA A 54 10.25 -10.21 10.33
C ALA A 54 9.10 -9.58 9.52
N VAL A 55 9.38 -8.59 8.68
CA VAL A 55 8.41 -8.05 7.71
C VAL A 55 7.92 -9.14 6.76
N PHE A 56 8.85 -9.82 6.09
CA PHE A 56 8.54 -10.87 5.12
C PHE A 56 7.71 -11.99 5.75
N THR A 57 8.12 -12.46 6.93
CA THR A 57 7.42 -13.51 7.66
C THR A 57 6.01 -13.08 8.07
N SER A 58 5.86 -11.86 8.58
CA SER A 58 4.57 -11.34 9.04
C SER A 58 3.58 -11.16 7.89
N PHE A 59 4.03 -10.62 6.75
CA PHE A 59 3.21 -10.50 5.55
C PHE A 59 2.84 -11.88 5.00
N ALA A 60 3.81 -12.77 4.80
CA ALA A 60 3.54 -14.11 4.28
C ALA A 60 2.50 -14.87 5.10
N ARG A 61 2.59 -14.78 6.43
CA ARG A 61 1.62 -15.39 7.34
C ARG A 61 0.25 -14.74 7.24
N ALA A 62 0.17 -13.42 7.38
CA ALA A 62 -1.12 -12.72 7.45
C ALA A 62 -1.90 -12.80 6.14
N LEU A 63 -1.17 -12.75 5.02
CA LEU A 63 -1.71 -12.75 3.68
C LEU A 63 -1.72 -14.15 3.03
N SER A 64 -1.26 -15.18 3.74
CA SER A 64 -1.19 -16.57 3.27
C SER A 64 -0.46 -16.70 1.93
N PHE A 65 0.75 -16.15 1.85
CA PHE A 65 1.61 -16.29 0.66
C PHE A 65 2.02 -17.75 0.42
N PRO A 66 2.42 -18.10 -0.83
CA PRO A 66 2.86 -19.45 -1.16
C PRO A 66 4.07 -19.92 -0.35
N GLY A 67 4.18 -21.23 -0.13
CA GLY A 67 5.32 -21.83 0.58
C GLY A 67 6.68 -21.67 -0.11
N HIS A 68 6.72 -21.19 -1.36
CA HIS A 68 7.93 -20.87 -2.11
C HIS A 68 8.21 -19.36 -2.17
N PHE A 69 7.57 -18.56 -1.30
CA PHE A 69 7.82 -17.13 -1.18
C PHE A 69 9.31 -16.82 -0.97
N GLY A 70 9.85 -15.86 -1.73
CA GLY A 70 11.29 -15.61 -1.82
C GLY A 70 11.94 -14.85 -0.65
N HIS A 71 11.16 -14.42 0.35
CA HIS A 71 11.66 -13.72 1.55
C HIS A 71 12.59 -12.53 1.26
N ASN A 72 12.21 -11.70 0.28
CA ASN A 72 12.91 -10.47 -0.06
C ASN A 72 11.90 -9.40 -0.53
N TRP A 73 12.36 -8.17 -0.73
CA TRP A 73 11.49 -7.04 -1.10
C TRP A 73 10.79 -7.22 -2.45
N ASP A 74 11.50 -7.72 -3.46
CA ASP A 74 10.91 -7.96 -4.79
C ASP A 74 9.83 -9.04 -4.72
N ALA A 75 10.12 -10.14 -4.04
CA ALA A 75 9.13 -11.21 -3.81
C ALA A 75 7.91 -10.72 -3.03
N LEU A 76 8.08 -9.75 -2.12
CA LEU A 76 6.97 -9.12 -1.39
C LEU A 76 6.08 -8.32 -2.33
N VAL A 77 6.67 -7.53 -3.24
CA VAL A 77 5.93 -6.82 -4.30
C VAL A 77 5.14 -7.81 -5.16
N ASP A 78 5.79 -8.89 -5.60
CA ASP A 78 5.19 -9.92 -6.45
C ASP A 78 3.96 -10.56 -5.78
N CYS A 79 4.10 -11.00 -4.53
CA CYS A 79 2.99 -11.65 -3.81
C CYS A 79 1.86 -10.69 -3.44
N LEU A 80 2.16 -9.40 -3.24
CA LEU A 80 1.15 -8.39 -2.91
C LEU A 80 0.31 -8.01 -4.12
N HIS A 81 0.90 -7.86 -5.31
CA HIS A 81 0.14 -7.47 -6.51
C HIS A 81 -0.50 -8.65 -7.24
N ASP A 82 0.06 -9.87 -7.16
CA ASP A 82 -0.49 -11.04 -7.86
C ASP A 82 -1.34 -11.98 -6.99
N ARG A 83 -2.24 -11.40 -6.17
CA ARG A 83 -3.13 -12.17 -5.29
C ARG A 83 -4.12 -13.10 -6.00
N HIS A 84 -4.35 -12.93 -7.29
CA HIS A 84 -5.25 -13.79 -8.07
C HIS A 84 -4.69 -15.20 -8.30
N GLY A 85 -3.35 -15.34 -8.40
CA GLY A 85 -2.68 -16.65 -8.50
C GLY A 85 -2.80 -17.51 -7.23
N HIS A 86 -3.30 -16.94 -6.13
CA HIS A 86 -3.35 -17.59 -4.81
C HIS A 86 -4.79 -17.88 -4.33
N GLY A 87 -5.77 -17.88 -5.24
CA GLY A 87 -7.16 -18.27 -4.94
C GLY A 87 -8.04 -17.18 -4.30
N GLY A 88 -7.58 -15.92 -4.28
CA GLY A 88 -8.37 -14.78 -3.78
C GLY A 88 -9.20 -14.12 -4.87
N SER A 89 -10.52 -14.28 -4.83
CA SER A 89 -11.46 -13.41 -5.56
C SER A 89 -11.90 -12.30 -4.63
N THR A 90 -11.16 -11.20 -4.58
CA THR A 90 -11.49 -10.05 -3.72
C THR A 90 -11.63 -8.81 -4.58
N GLN A 91 -12.58 -7.94 -4.23
CA GLN A 91 -12.78 -6.65 -4.92
C GLN A 91 -11.78 -5.58 -4.46
N GLY A 92 -11.01 -5.86 -3.40
CA GLY A 92 -9.97 -4.98 -2.87
C GLY A 92 -9.37 -5.51 -1.56
N VAL A 93 -8.20 -4.99 -1.19
CA VAL A 93 -7.41 -5.39 -0.03
C VAL A 93 -6.86 -4.13 0.64
N ALA A 94 -7.04 -4.06 1.96
CA ALA A 94 -6.31 -3.12 2.80
C ALA A 94 -5.45 -3.88 3.82
N VAL A 95 -4.19 -3.51 3.96
CA VAL A 95 -3.32 -4.01 5.02
C VAL A 95 -3.06 -2.89 6.02
N LEU A 96 -3.48 -3.10 7.26
CA LEU A 96 -3.30 -2.17 8.37
C LEU A 96 -2.13 -2.65 9.23
N VAL A 97 -1.14 -1.80 9.44
CA VAL A 97 -0.04 -2.04 10.39
C VAL A 97 -0.35 -1.26 11.67
N ASP A 98 -0.84 -1.96 12.69
CA ASP A 98 -1.01 -1.41 14.03
C ASP A 98 0.33 -1.08 14.69
N HIS A 99 0.35 -0.20 15.70
CA HIS A 99 1.56 0.09 16.47
C HIS A 99 2.76 0.50 15.60
N ALA A 100 2.50 1.25 14.52
CA ALA A 100 3.51 1.59 13.53
C ALA A 100 4.56 2.58 14.06
N ASP A 101 4.38 3.17 15.24
CA ASP A 101 5.40 3.94 15.96
C ASP A 101 6.71 3.15 16.12
N ALA A 102 6.62 1.82 16.27
CA ALA A 102 7.76 0.93 16.37
C ALA A 102 8.68 0.98 15.14
N LEU A 103 8.15 1.36 13.98
CA LEU A 103 8.92 1.49 12.73
C LEU A 103 9.64 2.84 12.62
N GLY A 104 9.39 3.80 13.52
CA GLY A 104 9.92 5.17 13.40
C GLY A 104 11.45 5.26 13.42
N HIS A 105 12.12 4.24 13.96
CA HIS A 105 13.58 4.14 14.03
C HIS A 105 14.15 3.06 13.10
N ALA A 106 13.31 2.45 12.26
CA ALA A 106 13.76 1.43 11.32
C ALA A 106 14.45 2.09 10.12
N ASP A 107 15.74 1.80 9.93
CA ASP A 107 16.52 2.34 8.78
C ASP A 107 15.92 1.92 7.42
N PHE A 108 15.14 0.85 7.38
CA PHE A 108 14.46 0.35 6.19
C PHE A 108 13.07 0.97 5.96
N LEU A 109 12.56 1.84 6.82
CA LEU A 109 11.19 2.37 6.73
C LEU A 109 10.91 3.03 5.37
N GLY A 110 11.82 3.86 4.87
CA GLY A 110 11.66 4.51 3.57
C GLY A 110 11.52 3.48 2.43
N LEU A 111 12.41 2.49 2.39
CA LEU A 111 12.36 1.38 1.43
C LEU A 111 11.06 0.58 1.56
N PHE A 112 10.64 0.27 2.79
CA PHE A 112 9.42 -0.47 3.03
C PHE A 112 8.20 0.27 2.47
N VAL A 113 8.08 1.59 2.71
CA VAL A 113 6.97 2.37 2.13
C VAL A 113 7.06 2.42 0.60
N SER A 114 8.26 2.54 0.01
CA SER A 114 8.44 2.44 -1.45
C SER A 114 7.91 1.12 -2.01
N VAL A 115 8.25 0.00 -1.37
CA VAL A 115 7.77 -1.34 -1.76
C VAL A 115 6.26 -1.45 -1.67
N LEU A 116 5.64 -0.93 -0.60
CA LEU A 116 4.19 -0.92 -0.47
C LEU A 116 3.52 -0.05 -1.55
N CYS A 117 4.08 1.12 -1.84
CA CYS A 117 3.63 1.99 -2.93
C CYS A 117 3.72 1.31 -4.29
N GLN A 118 4.82 0.60 -4.57
CA GLN A 118 5.02 -0.14 -5.82
C GLN A 118 4.00 -1.27 -5.98
N ALA A 119 3.83 -2.09 -4.95
CA ALA A 119 2.87 -3.20 -4.97
C ALA A 119 1.43 -2.69 -5.17
N ALA A 120 1.04 -1.63 -4.46
CA ALA A 120 -0.25 -0.98 -4.66
C ALA A 120 -0.39 -0.45 -6.09
N TRP A 121 0.60 0.27 -6.60
CA TRP A 121 0.56 0.81 -7.96
C TRP A 121 0.34 -0.31 -9.00
N GLN A 122 1.11 -1.39 -8.94
CA GLN A 122 0.96 -2.55 -9.83
C GLN A 122 -0.42 -3.23 -9.69
N ALA A 123 -0.91 -3.43 -8.46
CA ALA A 123 -2.22 -4.07 -8.23
C ALA A 123 -3.39 -3.22 -8.74
N ASN A 124 -3.38 -1.92 -8.45
CA ASN A 124 -4.46 -0.99 -8.78
C ASN A 124 -4.57 -0.72 -10.29
N LEU A 125 -3.43 -0.73 -10.99
CA LEU A 125 -3.34 -0.52 -12.44
C LEU A 125 -3.25 -1.82 -13.25
N ARG A 126 -3.13 -2.98 -12.58
CA ARG A 126 -2.84 -4.30 -13.17
C ARG A 126 -1.63 -4.28 -14.09
N LEU A 127 -0.48 -4.04 -13.48
CA LEU A 127 0.81 -4.08 -14.14
C LEU A 127 1.58 -5.33 -13.72
N ASP A 128 2.45 -5.84 -14.58
CA ASP A 128 3.44 -6.83 -14.24
C ASP A 128 4.67 -6.21 -13.55
N ALA A 129 5.68 -7.04 -13.27
CA ALA A 129 6.92 -6.60 -12.63
C ALA A 129 7.68 -5.53 -13.45
N ASP A 130 7.52 -5.52 -14.78
CA ASP A 130 8.13 -4.55 -15.69
C ASP A 130 7.26 -3.29 -15.87
N GLY A 131 6.11 -3.21 -15.21
CA GLY A 131 5.19 -2.08 -15.31
C GLY A 131 4.29 -2.14 -16.55
N LEU A 132 4.19 -3.28 -17.23
CA LEU A 132 3.35 -3.46 -18.42
C LEU A 132 1.95 -3.96 -18.03
N PRO A 133 0.88 -3.46 -18.67
CA PRO A 133 -0.48 -3.93 -18.39
C PRO A 133 -0.69 -5.42 -18.63
N GLN A 134 -1.45 -6.08 -17.76
CA GLN A 134 -1.86 -7.49 -17.92
C GLN A 134 -3.37 -7.63 -18.16
N ASP A 135 -3.77 -8.70 -18.85
CA ASP A 135 -5.17 -9.05 -19.12
C ASP A 135 -5.79 -9.87 -17.96
N LEU A 136 -5.82 -9.25 -16.78
CA LEU A 136 -6.38 -9.80 -15.54
C LEU A 136 -7.15 -8.69 -14.80
N PRO A 137 -8.13 -9.03 -13.95
CA PRO A 137 -8.88 -8.00 -13.23
C PRO A 137 -7.97 -7.24 -12.25
N ALA A 138 -8.00 -5.90 -12.31
CA ALA A 138 -7.39 -5.06 -11.29
C ALA A 138 -8.20 -5.08 -9.99
N PHE A 139 -7.54 -4.88 -8.85
CA PHE A 139 -8.21 -4.77 -7.55
C PHE A 139 -7.62 -3.60 -6.75
N ALA A 140 -8.41 -3.07 -5.81
CA ALA A 140 -7.91 -2.01 -4.94
C ALA A 140 -6.89 -2.59 -3.95
N LEU A 141 -5.70 -2.01 -3.84
CA LEU A 141 -4.70 -2.37 -2.83
C LEU A 141 -4.19 -1.12 -2.14
N HIS A 142 -4.39 -1.04 -0.82
CA HIS A 142 -3.95 0.07 0.00
C HIS A 142 -3.32 -0.39 1.30
N PHE A 143 -2.47 0.46 1.86
CA PHE A 143 -1.80 0.21 3.13
C PHE A 143 -2.04 1.36 4.09
N VAL A 144 -2.25 1.03 5.37
CA VAL A 144 -2.40 2.03 6.42
C VAL A 144 -1.46 1.71 7.57
N LEU A 145 -0.58 2.63 7.93
CA LEU A 145 0.28 2.52 9.11
C LEU A 145 -0.37 3.35 10.23
N LEU A 146 -0.75 2.66 11.31
CA LEU A 146 -1.52 3.24 12.40
C LEU A 146 -0.60 3.58 13.56
N LEU A 147 -0.49 4.88 13.85
CA LEU A 147 0.32 5.44 14.92
C LEU A 147 -0.53 5.59 16.19
N ASP A 148 -0.07 5.08 17.31
CA ASP A 148 -0.71 5.23 18.61
C ASP A 148 -0.46 6.63 19.17
N ASP A 149 0.80 7.07 19.18
CA ASP A 149 1.22 8.27 19.92
C ASP A 149 1.81 9.33 19.00
N THR A 150 2.58 8.92 17.99
CA THR A 150 3.34 9.84 17.13
C THR A 150 2.46 10.50 16.08
N ALA A 151 2.68 11.79 15.83
CA ALA A 151 2.00 12.50 14.74
C ALA A 151 2.48 11.97 13.37
N PRO A 152 1.59 11.70 12.40
CA PRO A 152 1.98 11.24 11.06
C PRO A 152 3.04 12.11 10.38
N ALA A 153 3.01 13.43 10.60
CA ALA A 153 4.00 14.36 10.06
C ALA A 153 5.45 14.07 10.49
N ALA A 154 5.67 13.45 11.66
CA ALA A 154 7.02 13.12 12.14
C ALA A 154 7.71 12.07 11.27
N PHE A 155 6.93 11.25 10.55
CA PHE A 155 7.43 10.23 9.65
C PHE A 155 7.78 10.77 8.25
N ALA A 156 7.42 12.02 7.93
CA ALA A 156 7.52 12.55 6.57
C ALA A 156 8.93 12.45 5.98
N VAL A 157 9.97 12.79 6.75
CA VAL A 157 11.36 12.73 6.28
C VAL A 157 11.80 11.29 6.02
N ALA A 158 11.53 10.38 6.96
CA ALA A 158 11.92 8.97 6.82
C ALA A 158 11.21 8.30 5.63
N VAL A 159 9.92 8.58 5.46
CA VAL A 159 9.12 8.05 4.35
C VAL A 159 9.55 8.65 3.00
N ALA A 160 9.81 9.96 2.94
CA ALA A 160 10.28 10.63 1.73
C ALA A 160 11.72 10.25 1.35
N GLY A 161 12.49 9.65 2.26
CA GLY A 161 13.80 9.08 1.97
C GLY A 161 13.74 7.79 1.16
N GLY A 162 12.56 7.18 1.01
CA GLY A 162 12.34 6.05 0.12
C GLY A 162 12.49 6.44 -1.36
N MET A 163 12.99 5.50 -2.17
CA MET A 163 13.09 5.70 -3.61
C MET A 163 11.71 5.93 -4.22
N ASP A 164 11.63 6.91 -5.11
CA ASP A 164 10.44 7.22 -5.91
C ASP A 164 9.15 7.42 -5.11
N VAL A 165 9.22 7.90 -3.87
CA VAL A 165 8.04 8.20 -3.04
C VAL A 165 7.86 9.70 -2.86
N ARG A 166 6.66 10.17 -3.21
CA ARG A 166 6.17 11.51 -2.87
C ARG A 166 5.27 11.42 -1.65
N VAL A 167 5.50 12.30 -0.68
CA VAL A 167 4.65 12.43 0.50
C VAL A 167 3.86 13.74 0.49
N ALA A 168 2.67 13.72 1.07
CA ALA A 168 1.87 14.91 1.34
C ALA A 168 1.10 14.78 2.66
N LEU A 169 0.92 15.89 3.37
CA LEU A 169 0.03 15.93 4.54
C LEU A 169 -1.35 16.41 4.10
N ASP A 170 -2.38 15.61 4.40
CA ASP A 170 -3.77 15.88 4.09
C ASP A 170 -4.63 15.58 5.32
N GLU A 171 -5.33 16.61 5.82
CA GLU A 171 -6.20 16.53 7.01
C GLU A 171 -5.57 15.78 8.21
N GLY A 172 -4.28 16.02 8.46
CA GLY A 172 -3.55 15.40 9.58
C GLY A 172 -3.01 13.99 9.32
N ARG A 173 -3.25 13.43 8.13
CA ARG A 173 -2.69 12.15 7.67
C ARG A 173 -1.50 12.40 6.76
N LEU A 174 -0.45 11.59 6.89
CA LEU A 174 0.65 11.58 5.93
C LEU A 174 0.33 10.56 4.85
N THR A 175 0.29 11.00 3.61
CA THR A 175 0.03 10.16 2.44
C THR A 175 1.33 9.93 1.69
N ALA A 176 1.48 8.74 1.13
CA ALA A 176 2.61 8.39 0.28
C ALA A 176 2.12 7.70 -1.00
N THR A 177 2.72 8.10 -2.11
CA THR A 177 2.47 7.56 -3.46
C THR A 177 3.79 7.56 -4.24
N LEU A 178 3.84 6.87 -5.37
CA LEU A 178 5.00 6.95 -6.26
C LEU A 178 5.13 8.36 -6.89
N THR A 179 6.37 8.84 -7.07
CA THR A 179 6.73 10.11 -7.73
C THR A 179 6.45 10.10 -9.22
N ALA A 180 6.47 8.93 -9.86
CA ALA A 180 6.10 8.76 -11.26
C ALA A 180 4.58 8.89 -11.42
N GLU A 181 4.10 10.13 -11.50
CA GLU A 181 2.74 10.45 -11.95
C GLU A 181 2.59 10.42 -13.47
N ASP A 182 3.68 10.31 -14.23
CA ASP A 182 3.69 10.34 -15.70
C ASP A 182 4.37 9.09 -16.30
N TRP A 183 3.60 8.21 -16.95
CA TRP A 183 3.84 7.66 -18.32
C TRP A 183 3.37 6.20 -18.56
N PRO A 184 2.80 5.85 -19.74
CA PRO A 184 2.27 6.73 -20.76
C PRO A 184 0.79 7.02 -20.53
N ALA A 185 0.40 8.28 -20.80
CA ALA A 185 -0.96 8.55 -21.26
C ALA A 185 -1.33 7.51 -22.31
N ALA A 186 -2.52 6.92 -22.17
CA ALA A 186 -3.10 5.99 -23.13
C ALA A 186 -2.61 6.32 -24.54
N ALA A 187 -1.93 5.36 -25.18
CA ALA A 187 -1.60 5.48 -26.58
C ALA A 187 -2.89 5.90 -27.30
N GLY A 188 -2.92 7.16 -27.76
CA GLY A 188 -4.01 7.65 -28.58
C GLY A 188 -4.18 6.67 -29.76
N PRO A 189 -5.39 6.48 -30.27
CA PRO A 189 -5.62 5.51 -31.33
C PRO A 189 -4.66 5.79 -32.48
N VAL A 190 -3.89 4.76 -32.85
CA VAL A 190 -3.03 4.79 -34.02
C VAL A 190 -3.95 4.96 -35.22
N ALA A 191 -4.03 6.17 -35.76
CA ALA A 191 -4.77 6.42 -36.99
C ALA A 191 -4.11 5.62 -38.12
N ARG A 192 -4.90 4.75 -38.74
CA ARG A 192 -4.58 4.08 -40.00
C ARG A 192 -4.72 5.03 -41.17
#